data_AF-A0A0U5ISF0-F1
#
_entry.id   AF-A0A0U5ISF0-F1
#
_cell.length_a   1.000
_cell.length_b   1.000
_cell.length_c   1.000
_cell.angle_alpha   90.00
_cell.angle_beta   90.00
_cell.angle_gamma   90.00
#
_symmetry.space_group_name_H-M   'P 1'
#
loop_
_entity.id
_entity.type
_entity.pdbx_description
1 polymer ?
#
loop_
_entity_poly.entity_id
_entity_poly.type
_entity_poly.pdbx_seq_one_letter_code
_entity_poly.pdbx_strand_id
1 'polypeptide(L)'
;MRKDDRIDTAGIRATRAWTDADPGAISGTRGWPPGEGTATPARPEGSQGTRPFPGFDPAAAPPFDAEPLRNASLQSGAFVAGRYRVERNLGLGGGESEIYLCLDEHLPAEHRDRQVVLKLYKTSLAPKKEVLDAIRNLSHPDLIRVLDLGVWADGRFFEVLEYCRGGSMADTMPYPVGDLVDALDQIVNALDYCHHQLGIIHRDIKPNNLLFRDASRTDLVLTDFGISSYLRQWQKGGLDRTHTSTAGRHTLDYAAPELFGQDEVSPKTDYYGLGITLIHLLTGRSPFEGLREETVVLRHVSNQIPLPEHLDQRLELLLRGLTQRTPENRWGYRQIRQWRQGTEILDDQGRPWIHRPHLDRPFPYFTRAKTPAELAHCLDQFDAARRMASHHISYWVAEFDPALAEEIEKLEKTVEKNPALAVKKLGWLLDPELPLTL
;
A
#
# COMPACT_ATOMS: atom_id res chain seq x y z
N MET A 1 1.16 42.40 9.75
CA MET A 1 -0.19 41.99 10.19
C MET A 1 -0.27 40.48 9.99
N ARG A 2 -0.16 39.72 11.08
CA ARG A 2 -0.10 38.24 11.05
C ARG A 2 -1.48 37.68 10.68
N LYS A 3 -1.53 36.73 9.77
CA LYS A 3 -2.66 35.80 9.62
C LYS A 3 -2.12 34.40 9.84
N ASP A 4 -2.66 33.78 10.88
CA ASP A 4 -2.43 32.40 11.27
C ASP A 4 -3.10 31.46 10.26
N ASP A 5 -2.30 30.70 9.50
CA ASP A 5 -2.78 29.53 8.79
C ASP A 5 -2.62 28.32 9.72
N ARG A 6 -3.75 27.82 10.21
CA ARG A 6 -3.84 26.64 11.06
C ARG A 6 -3.51 25.40 10.24
N ILE A 7 -2.46 24.71 10.68
CA ILE A 7 -2.01 23.40 10.20
C ILE A 7 -3.10 22.36 10.52
N ASP A 8 -3.53 21.62 9.50
CA ASP A 8 -4.37 20.43 9.66
C ASP A 8 -3.54 19.32 10.34
N THR A 9 -3.90 19.00 11.58
CA THR A 9 -3.21 18.06 12.48
C THR A 9 -3.96 16.74 12.62
N ALA A 10 -4.91 16.44 11.74
CA ALA A 10 -5.77 15.26 11.83
C ALA A 10 -5.01 13.91 11.76
N GLY A 11 -3.81 13.87 11.15
CA GLY A 11 -2.99 12.65 11.04
C GLY A 11 -2.28 12.19 12.31
N ILE A 12 -2.19 13.03 13.35
CA ILE A 12 -1.31 12.79 14.51
C ILE A 12 -2.08 12.32 15.77
N ARG A 13 -3.43 12.38 15.78
CA ARG A 13 -4.25 12.07 16.96
C ARG A 13 -4.86 10.66 17.02
N ALA A 14 -4.51 9.75 16.12
CA ALA A 14 -5.12 8.42 16.04
C ALA A 14 -4.61 7.38 17.07
N THR A 15 -3.64 7.71 17.93
CA THR A 15 -2.86 6.72 18.71
C THR A 15 -3.34 6.48 20.15
N ARG A 16 -4.62 6.71 20.49
CA ARG A 16 -5.09 6.54 21.90
C ARG A 16 -6.41 5.79 22.12
N ALA A 17 -6.86 4.95 21.18
CA ALA A 17 -8.18 4.32 21.24
C ALA A 17 -8.21 2.81 21.60
N TRP A 18 -7.13 2.24 22.16
CA TRP A 18 -6.97 0.78 22.28
C TRP A 18 -6.57 0.21 23.65
N THR A 19 -6.54 1.00 24.74
CA THR A 19 -6.00 0.50 26.02
C THR A 19 -6.81 0.85 27.26
N ASP A 20 -8.08 0.41 27.31
CA ASP A 20 -8.81 0.32 28.59
C ASP A 20 -9.36 -1.10 28.76
N ALA A 21 -8.52 -2.02 29.23
CA ALA A 21 -8.93 -3.27 29.85
C ALA A 21 -7.93 -3.68 30.95
N ASP A 22 -8.46 -3.83 32.15
CA ASP A 22 -7.84 -4.10 33.45
C ASP A 22 -7.09 -5.46 33.49
N PRO A 23 -5.84 -5.56 33.98
CA PRO A 23 -5.10 -6.83 34.00
C PRO A 23 -5.36 -7.62 35.30
N GLY A 24 -6.19 -8.66 35.21
CA GLY A 24 -6.50 -9.53 36.35
C GLY A 24 -6.54 -11.02 36.02
N ALA A 25 -5.42 -11.71 36.30
CA ALA A 25 -5.24 -13.17 36.45
C ALA A 25 -5.62 -14.04 35.24
N ILE A 26 -4.97 -15.16 34.90
CA ILE A 26 -4.68 -16.34 35.72
C ILE A 26 -3.49 -17.08 35.08
N SER A 27 -2.58 -17.51 35.95
CA SER A 27 -1.43 -18.38 35.71
C SER A 27 -1.85 -19.83 35.40
N GLY A 28 -1.09 -20.51 34.54
CA GLY A 28 -1.32 -21.93 34.29
C GLY A 28 -0.32 -22.53 33.32
N THR A 29 0.90 -22.76 33.78
CA THR A 29 1.89 -23.60 33.10
C THR A 29 1.41 -25.06 33.04
N ARG A 30 1.49 -25.69 31.87
CA ARG A 30 1.70 -27.14 31.79
C ARG A 30 2.33 -27.54 30.45
N GLY A 31 3.47 -28.22 30.57
CA GLY A 31 4.31 -28.66 29.45
C GLY A 31 3.76 -29.87 28.70
N TRP A 32 4.31 -30.06 27.51
CA TRP A 32 4.00 -31.11 26.54
C TRP A 32 5.06 -32.23 26.63
N PRO A 33 4.70 -33.53 26.60
CA PRO A 33 5.66 -34.62 26.39
C PRO A 33 5.65 -35.14 24.94
N PRO A 34 6.77 -35.67 24.44
CA PRO A 34 7.04 -35.82 23.01
C PRO A 34 6.55 -37.16 22.41
N GLY A 35 6.33 -37.15 21.10
CA GLY A 35 6.91 -38.15 20.19
C GLY A 35 6.14 -39.44 19.85
N GLU A 36 5.82 -39.54 18.55
CA GLU A 36 5.81 -40.75 17.70
C GLU A 36 4.56 -41.66 17.63
N GLY A 37 4.24 -42.06 16.39
CA GLY A 37 3.60 -43.35 16.11
C GLY A 37 2.34 -43.30 15.24
N THR A 38 2.53 -43.54 13.95
CA THR A 38 1.54 -43.82 12.90
C THR A 38 0.37 -44.72 13.33
N ALA A 39 -0.87 -44.23 13.17
CA ALA A 39 -2.05 -45.05 12.88
C ALA A 39 -3.16 -44.18 12.31
N THR A 40 -3.62 -44.49 11.10
CA THR A 40 -4.84 -43.95 10.49
C THR A 40 -6.07 -44.51 11.23
N PRO A 41 -7.03 -43.70 11.68
CA PRO A 41 -8.38 -44.19 11.93
C PRO A 41 -9.40 -43.58 10.96
N ALA A 42 -10.40 -44.40 10.69
CA ALA A 42 -11.43 -44.23 9.69
C ALA A 42 -12.34 -43.00 9.89
N ARG A 43 -12.93 -42.55 8.77
CA ARG A 43 -14.00 -41.55 8.68
C ARG A 43 -15.18 -41.90 9.60
N PRO A 44 -15.76 -40.93 10.33
CA PRO A 44 -17.16 -40.98 10.69
C PRO A 44 -17.99 -40.36 9.56
N GLU A 45 -18.89 -41.17 9.00
CA GLU A 45 -20.01 -40.71 8.18
C GLU A 45 -20.94 -39.85 9.04
N GLY A 46 -21.27 -38.66 8.53
CA GLY A 46 -22.14 -37.72 9.24
C GLY A 46 -22.15 -36.31 8.63
N SER A 47 -22.04 -36.19 7.31
CA SER A 47 -22.21 -34.91 6.61
C SER A 47 -23.71 -34.61 6.46
N GLN A 48 -24.29 -33.88 7.40
CA GLN A 48 -25.50 -33.11 7.12
C GLN A 48 -25.09 -31.77 6.53
N GLY A 49 -25.46 -31.56 5.27
CA GLY A 49 -25.06 -30.41 4.47
C GLY A 49 -25.48 -29.08 5.10
N THR A 50 -24.54 -28.14 5.10
CA THR A 50 -24.83 -26.71 5.15
C THR A 50 -25.78 -26.38 4.00
N ARG A 51 -27.02 -25.99 4.32
CA ARG A 51 -28.00 -25.55 3.33
C ARG A 51 -27.49 -24.29 2.63
N PRO A 52 -27.72 -24.12 1.32
CA PRO A 52 -27.48 -22.85 0.65
C PRO A 52 -28.45 -21.78 1.21
N PHE A 53 -27.92 -20.58 1.47
CA PHE A 53 -28.73 -19.42 1.84
C PHE A 53 -29.71 -19.05 0.71
N PRO A 54 -30.93 -18.56 1.02
CA PRO A 54 -31.87 -18.13 -0.01
C PRO A 54 -31.30 -16.90 -0.72
N GLY A 55 -31.35 -16.91 -2.05
CA GLY A 55 -30.93 -15.79 -2.88
C GLY A 55 -31.75 -14.54 -2.57
N PHE A 56 -31.07 -13.40 -2.40
CA PHE A 56 -31.70 -12.09 -2.27
C PHE A 56 -32.15 -11.60 -3.66
N ASP A 57 -33.43 -11.27 -3.76
CA ASP A 57 -34.05 -10.62 -4.92
C ASP A 57 -33.87 -9.09 -4.80
N PRO A 58 -33.14 -8.43 -5.72
CA PRO A 58 -32.91 -6.99 -5.69
C PRO A 58 -34.20 -6.14 -5.85
N ALA A 59 -35.35 -6.76 -6.14
CA ALA A 59 -36.63 -6.05 -6.35
C ALA A 59 -37.48 -5.86 -5.07
N ALA A 60 -37.06 -6.35 -3.90
CA ALA A 60 -37.91 -6.41 -2.69
C ALA A 60 -37.56 -5.42 -1.57
N ALA A 61 -37.15 -4.18 -1.89
CA ALA A 61 -37.01 -3.11 -0.89
C ALA A 61 -38.37 -2.41 -0.66
N PRO A 62 -38.84 -2.19 0.59
CA PRO A 62 -40.05 -1.42 0.84
C PRO A 62 -39.81 0.08 0.52
N PRO A 63 -40.83 0.81 0.03
CA PRO A 63 -40.71 2.25 -0.16
C PRO A 63 -40.78 2.93 1.21
N PHE A 64 -39.75 3.69 1.58
CA PHE A 64 -39.82 4.61 2.70
C PHE A 64 -39.39 5.99 2.27
N ASP A 65 -40.35 6.92 2.28
CA ASP A 65 -40.15 8.35 2.12
C ASP A 65 -39.40 8.89 3.36
N ALA A 66 -38.08 8.88 3.30
CA ALA A 66 -37.23 9.72 4.13
C ALA A 66 -36.12 10.26 3.24
N GLU A 67 -35.97 11.58 3.19
CA GLU A 67 -34.88 12.20 2.43
C GLU A 67 -33.53 11.57 2.82
N PRO A 68 -32.68 11.20 1.85
CA PRO A 68 -31.44 10.52 2.17
C PRO A 68 -30.52 11.51 2.89
N LEU A 69 -30.24 11.22 4.16
CA LEU A 69 -29.13 11.79 4.93
C LEU A 69 -27.80 11.42 4.24
N ARG A 70 -27.50 12.08 3.11
CA ARG A 70 -26.25 11.89 2.37
C ARG A 70 -25.10 12.25 3.29
N ASN A 71 -24.27 11.25 3.62
CA ASN A 71 -23.02 11.36 4.38
C ASN A 71 -23.12 11.60 5.90
N ALA A 72 -24.23 11.26 6.56
CA ALA A 72 -24.24 11.25 8.02
C ALA A 72 -23.42 10.06 8.56
N SER A 73 -22.49 10.34 9.48
CA SER A 73 -21.77 9.32 10.24
C SER A 73 -22.73 8.51 11.12
N LEU A 74 -22.52 7.20 11.19
CA LEU A 74 -23.32 6.33 12.04
C LEU A 74 -23.05 6.63 13.52
N GLN A 75 -24.13 6.69 14.30
CA GLN A 75 -24.07 6.86 15.75
C GLN A 75 -23.92 5.52 16.45
N SER A 76 -23.41 5.54 17.69
CA SER A 76 -23.43 4.36 18.57
C SER A 76 -24.85 3.86 18.75
N GLY A 77 -25.04 2.53 18.72
CA GLY A 77 -26.33 1.86 18.77
C GLY A 77 -27.07 1.73 17.42
N ALA A 78 -26.60 2.39 16.36
CA ALA A 78 -27.19 2.23 15.02
C ALA A 78 -27.00 0.80 14.49
N PHE A 79 -27.96 0.31 13.71
CA PHE A 79 -27.89 -1.00 13.07
C PHE A 79 -27.61 -0.89 11.58
N VAL A 80 -26.64 -1.66 11.10
CA VAL A 80 -26.36 -1.84 9.67
C VAL A 80 -26.86 -3.22 9.24
N ALA A 81 -27.63 -3.24 8.14
CA ALA A 81 -28.27 -4.44 7.58
C ALA A 81 -29.12 -5.23 8.59
N GLY A 82 -29.66 -4.55 9.62
CA GLY A 82 -30.44 -5.18 10.70
C GLY A 82 -29.65 -6.16 11.59
N ARG A 83 -28.33 -6.24 11.44
CA ARG A 83 -27.47 -7.27 12.06
C ARG A 83 -26.33 -6.68 12.87
N TYR A 84 -25.62 -5.71 12.32
CA TYR A 84 -24.41 -5.17 12.92
C TYR A 84 -24.74 -3.93 13.74
N ARG A 85 -24.64 -4.03 15.06
CA ARG A 85 -24.86 -2.89 15.95
C ARG A 85 -23.55 -2.13 16.12
N VAL A 86 -23.55 -0.85 15.77
CA VAL A 86 -22.40 0.04 15.90
C VAL A 86 -22.11 0.28 17.38
N GLU A 87 -20.89 -0.03 17.82
CA GLU A 87 -20.41 0.35 19.16
C GLU A 87 -19.84 1.77 19.11
N ARG A 88 -18.88 2.00 18.20
CA ARG A 88 -18.19 3.28 18.04
C ARG A 88 -17.56 3.43 16.66
N ASN A 89 -17.35 4.67 16.22
CA ASN A 89 -16.47 4.99 15.11
C ASN A 89 -15.01 4.83 15.57
N LEU A 90 -14.17 4.17 14.78
CA LEU A 90 -12.76 3.96 15.11
C LEU A 90 -11.87 5.16 14.78
N GLY A 91 -12.37 6.14 14.00
CA GLY A 91 -11.60 7.29 13.56
C GLY A 91 -10.49 6.94 12.55
N LEU A 92 -10.46 5.70 12.07
CA LEU A 92 -9.46 5.17 11.14
C LEU A 92 -9.88 5.34 9.66
N GLY A 93 -11.08 5.87 9.42
CA GLY A 93 -11.61 6.07 8.07
C GLY A 93 -10.94 7.23 7.34
N GLY A 94 -10.41 6.98 6.15
CA GLY A 94 -9.84 8.02 5.28
C GLY A 94 -10.88 8.81 4.48
N GLY A 95 -10.44 9.43 3.38
CA GLY A 95 -11.33 10.15 2.46
C GLY A 95 -12.40 9.28 1.79
N GLU A 96 -12.25 7.95 1.80
CA GLU A 96 -13.06 7.02 1.01
C GLU A 96 -14.09 6.23 1.83
N SER A 97 -13.87 6.06 3.14
CA SER A 97 -14.74 5.24 4.00
C SER A 97 -14.70 5.71 5.44
N GLU A 98 -15.69 5.29 6.20
CA GLU A 98 -15.75 5.39 7.66
C GLU A 98 -15.59 3.98 8.24
N ILE A 99 -14.89 3.84 9.35
CA ILE A 99 -14.61 2.54 9.97
C ILE A 99 -15.22 2.50 11.36
N TYR A 100 -16.01 1.47 11.62
CA TYR A 100 -16.77 1.29 12.85
C TYR A 100 -16.41 -0.04 13.50
N LEU A 101 -16.37 -0.04 14.83
CA LEU A 101 -16.42 -1.26 15.62
C LEU A 101 -17.88 -1.61 15.84
N CYS A 102 -18.26 -2.85 15.54
CA CYS A 102 -19.63 -3.33 15.63
C CYS A 102 -19.69 -4.67 16.37
N LEU A 103 -20.86 -4.99 16.90
CA LEU A 103 -21.23 -6.32 17.38
C LEU A 103 -22.14 -7.01 16.37
N ASP A 104 -21.90 -8.30 16.15
CA ASP A 104 -22.75 -9.13 15.29
C ASP A 104 -23.84 -9.82 16.12
N GLU A 105 -25.05 -9.25 16.11
CA GLU A 105 -26.18 -9.67 16.95
C GLU A 105 -26.89 -10.95 16.42
N HIS A 106 -26.52 -11.42 15.23
CA HIS A 106 -27.07 -12.67 14.67
C HIS A 106 -26.28 -13.92 15.06
N LEU A 107 -25.17 -13.76 15.78
CA LEU A 107 -24.44 -14.89 16.32
C LEU A 107 -25.21 -15.56 17.48
N PRO A 108 -25.02 -16.87 17.68
CA PRO A 108 -25.52 -17.57 18.87
C PRO A 108 -25.16 -16.83 20.16
N ALA A 109 -25.95 -17.00 21.23
CA ALA A 109 -25.83 -16.23 22.46
C ALA A 109 -24.40 -16.29 23.05
N GLU A 110 -23.72 -17.43 22.93
CA GLU A 110 -22.33 -17.66 23.32
C GLU A 110 -21.28 -16.85 22.54
N HIS A 111 -21.68 -16.17 21.47
CA HIS A 111 -20.80 -15.42 20.57
C HIS A 111 -21.30 -13.99 20.29
N ARG A 112 -22.32 -13.50 21.00
CA ARG A 112 -22.89 -12.15 20.80
C ARG A 112 -21.92 -11.00 21.11
N ASP A 113 -20.91 -11.26 21.93
CA ASP A 113 -19.85 -10.28 22.21
C ASP A 113 -18.76 -10.26 21.13
N ARG A 114 -18.95 -10.98 20.01
CA ARG A 114 -17.99 -11.00 18.92
C ARG A 114 -18.01 -9.66 18.20
N GLN A 115 -16.92 -8.93 18.40
CA GLN A 115 -16.62 -7.71 17.68
C GLN A 115 -16.21 -7.98 16.24
N VAL A 116 -16.66 -7.11 15.34
CA VAL A 116 -16.32 -7.06 13.93
C VAL A 116 -16.03 -5.62 13.53
N VAL A 117 -15.27 -5.44 12.45
CA VAL A 117 -15.00 -4.11 11.89
C VAL A 117 -15.89 -3.91 10.69
N LEU A 118 -16.66 -2.82 10.67
CA LEU A 118 -17.48 -2.43 9.55
C LEU A 118 -16.86 -1.22 8.84
N LYS A 119 -16.49 -1.40 7.58
CA LYS A 119 -16.01 -0.34 6.70
C LYS A 119 -17.16 0.10 5.80
N LEU A 120 -17.61 1.34 5.98
CA LEU A 120 -18.70 1.95 5.22
C LEU A 120 -18.15 2.95 4.22
N TYR A 121 -18.31 2.67 2.93
CA TYR A 121 -17.78 3.52 1.87
C TYR A 121 -18.64 4.77 1.69
N LYS A 122 -18.00 5.94 1.56
CA LYS A 122 -18.70 7.22 1.41
C LYS A 122 -19.42 7.35 0.06
N THR A 123 -19.02 6.57 -0.93
CA THR A 123 -19.67 6.50 -2.24
C THR A 123 -20.77 5.44 -2.27
N SER A 124 -21.86 5.73 -2.97
CA SER A 124 -22.94 4.76 -3.24
C SER A 124 -22.60 3.80 -4.39
N LEU A 125 -21.38 3.84 -4.94
CA LEU A 125 -20.92 2.84 -5.90
C LEU A 125 -20.61 1.52 -5.18
N ALA A 126 -21.45 0.52 -5.41
CA ALA A 126 -21.16 -0.86 -5.07
C ALA A 126 -20.20 -1.49 -6.10
N PRO A 127 -19.24 -2.33 -5.66
CA PRO A 127 -18.45 -3.16 -6.57
C PRO A 127 -19.32 -4.12 -7.35
N LYS A 128 -18.83 -4.56 -8.52
CA LYS A 128 -19.50 -5.58 -9.33
C LYS A 128 -19.58 -6.92 -8.59
N LYS A 129 -20.62 -7.70 -8.91
CA LYS A 129 -20.88 -8.99 -8.28
C LYS A 129 -19.70 -9.95 -8.38
N GLU A 130 -19.02 -9.99 -9.52
CA GLU A 130 -17.88 -10.89 -9.75
C GLU A 130 -16.70 -10.57 -8.82
N VAL A 131 -16.49 -9.28 -8.50
CA VAL A 131 -15.47 -8.83 -7.55
C VAL A 131 -15.86 -9.22 -6.13
N LEU A 132 -17.13 -9.06 -5.76
CA LEU A 132 -17.63 -9.47 -4.45
C LEU A 132 -17.53 -10.99 -4.26
N ASP A 133 -17.84 -11.77 -5.28
CA ASP A 133 -17.77 -13.23 -5.26
C ASP A 133 -16.32 -13.72 -5.16
N ALA A 134 -15.37 -13.07 -5.83
CA ALA A 134 -13.95 -13.35 -5.67
C ALA A 134 -13.50 -13.11 -4.21
N ILE A 135 -13.92 -11.98 -3.62
CA ILE A 135 -13.52 -11.57 -2.27
C ILE A 135 -14.13 -12.45 -1.17
N ARG A 136 -15.39 -12.88 -1.34
CA ARG A 136 -16.07 -13.76 -0.37
C ARG A 136 -15.43 -15.15 -0.24
N ASN A 137 -14.78 -15.63 -1.29
CA ASN A 137 -14.15 -16.94 -1.30
C ASN A 137 -12.66 -16.90 -0.89
N LEU A 138 -12.14 -15.73 -0.51
CA LEU A 138 -10.75 -15.57 -0.11
C LEU A 138 -10.51 -16.23 1.24
N SER A 139 -9.52 -17.11 1.28
CA SER A 139 -9.07 -17.74 2.51
C SER A 139 -7.56 -17.94 2.45
N HIS A 140 -6.86 -17.16 3.27
CA HIS A 140 -5.43 -17.28 3.50
C HIS A 140 -5.15 -16.93 4.97
N PRO A 141 -4.26 -17.66 5.68
CA PRO A 141 -3.95 -17.37 7.07
C PRO A 141 -3.45 -15.94 7.28
N ASP A 142 -2.60 -15.43 6.39
CA ASP A 142 -1.95 -14.12 6.55
C ASP A 142 -2.76 -12.94 5.93
N LEU A 143 -4.04 -13.16 5.58
CA LEU A 143 -4.93 -12.11 5.04
C LEU A 143 -6.11 -11.85 5.99
N ILE A 144 -6.56 -10.59 6.07
CA ILE A 144 -7.77 -10.24 6.81
C ILE A 144 -8.96 -11.02 6.25
N ARG A 145 -9.75 -11.60 7.14
CA ARG A 145 -10.98 -12.28 6.76
C ARG A 145 -12.11 -11.28 6.51
N VAL A 146 -12.64 -11.32 5.30
CA VAL A 146 -13.91 -10.68 4.96
C VAL A 146 -15.05 -11.59 5.41
N LEU A 147 -15.85 -11.12 6.36
CA LEU A 147 -16.95 -11.86 6.97
C LEU A 147 -18.27 -11.64 6.22
N ASP A 148 -18.51 -10.43 5.74
CA ASP A 148 -19.74 -10.07 5.04
C ASP A 148 -19.53 -8.86 4.14
N LEU A 149 -20.37 -8.74 3.10
CA LEU A 149 -20.36 -7.63 2.15
C LEU A 149 -21.81 -7.29 1.79
N GLY A 150 -22.15 -6.00 1.76
CA GLY A 150 -23.50 -5.57 1.44
C GLY A 150 -23.63 -4.12 1.07
N VAL A 151 -24.88 -3.68 0.88
CA VAL A 151 -25.25 -2.29 0.64
C VAL A 151 -26.18 -1.85 1.75
N TRP A 152 -25.91 -0.71 2.36
CA TRP A 152 -26.73 -0.12 3.41
C TRP A 152 -27.96 0.57 2.81
N ALA A 153 -28.93 0.91 3.67
CA ALA A 153 -30.23 1.44 3.24
C ALA A 153 -30.14 2.74 2.42
N ASP A 154 -29.09 3.53 2.61
CA ASP A 154 -28.83 4.77 1.84
C ASP A 154 -28.04 4.54 0.54
N GLY A 155 -27.81 3.28 0.16
CA GLY A 155 -27.08 2.88 -1.05
C GLY A 155 -25.57 2.82 -0.89
N ARG A 156 -25.00 3.14 0.28
CA ARG A 156 -23.55 3.00 0.52
C ARG A 156 -23.15 1.54 0.63
N PHE A 157 -22.04 1.18 0.01
CA PHE A 157 -21.47 -0.16 0.13
C PHE A 157 -20.76 -0.32 1.48
N PHE A 158 -20.85 -1.49 2.10
CA PHE A 158 -20.12 -1.82 3.31
C PHE A 158 -19.44 -3.19 3.22
N GLU A 159 -18.33 -3.30 3.94
CA GLU A 159 -17.55 -4.50 4.15
C GLU A 159 -17.45 -4.78 5.65
N VAL A 160 -17.59 -6.05 6.04
CA VAL A 160 -17.41 -6.50 7.43
C VAL A 160 -16.19 -7.40 7.48
N LEU A 161 -15.26 -7.03 8.34
CA LEU A 161 -13.98 -7.72 8.55
C LEU A 161 -13.92 -8.30 9.95
N GLU A 162 -13.06 -9.31 10.13
CA GLU A 162 -12.69 -9.74 11.48
C GLU A 162 -12.01 -8.60 12.26
N TYR A 163 -12.27 -8.55 13.57
CA TYR A 163 -11.64 -7.57 14.44
C TYR A 163 -10.26 -8.05 14.92
N CYS A 164 -9.22 -7.29 14.57
CA CYS A 164 -7.84 -7.54 14.96
C CYS A 164 -7.53 -6.88 16.32
N ARG A 165 -7.50 -7.68 17.39
CA ARG A 165 -7.39 -7.18 18.77
C ARG A 165 -6.02 -6.61 19.10
N GLY A 166 -4.98 -7.06 18.41
CA GLY A 166 -3.61 -6.60 18.62
C GLY A 166 -3.32 -5.23 18.01
N GLY A 167 -4.26 -4.65 17.26
CA GLY A 167 -4.06 -3.38 16.56
C GLY A 167 -3.14 -3.51 15.34
N SER A 168 -2.65 -2.39 14.85
CA SER A 168 -1.74 -2.31 13.71
C SER A 168 -0.27 -2.32 14.14
N MET A 169 0.63 -2.63 13.19
CA MET A 169 2.04 -2.46 13.44
C MET A 169 2.39 -0.99 13.72
N ALA A 170 1.65 -0.04 13.13
CA ALA A 170 1.84 1.40 13.38
C ALA A 170 1.68 1.81 14.86
N ASP A 171 0.97 1.02 15.67
CA ASP A 171 0.64 1.39 17.05
C ASP A 171 1.79 1.22 18.05
N THR A 172 2.83 0.45 17.72
CA THR A 172 3.95 0.15 18.66
C THR A 172 5.31 0.23 18.00
N MET A 173 5.49 1.14 17.04
CA MET A 173 6.81 1.40 16.45
C MET A 173 7.72 2.17 17.45
N PRO A 174 9.06 2.05 17.34
CA PRO A 174 9.82 1.19 16.42
C PRO A 174 9.85 -0.29 16.85
N TYR A 175 10.15 -1.19 15.91
CA TYR A 175 10.30 -2.63 16.15
C TYR A 175 11.76 -3.09 16.16
N PRO A 176 12.12 -4.07 17.01
CA PRO A 176 13.35 -4.82 16.89
C PRO A 176 13.46 -5.53 15.53
N VAL A 177 14.69 -5.71 15.04
CA VAL A 177 14.95 -6.40 13.77
C VAL A 177 14.40 -7.83 13.77
N GLY A 178 14.54 -8.57 14.88
CA GLY A 178 14.04 -9.94 15.00
C GLY A 178 12.53 -10.04 14.72
N ASP A 179 11.75 -9.21 15.40
CA ASP A 179 10.29 -9.17 15.26
C ASP A 179 9.87 -8.81 13.83
N LEU A 180 10.60 -7.91 13.16
CA LEU A 180 10.33 -7.56 11.76
C LEU A 180 10.66 -8.68 10.80
N VAL A 181 11.73 -9.42 11.06
CA VAL A 181 12.10 -10.59 10.24
C VAL A 181 11.06 -11.70 10.37
N ASP A 182 10.48 -11.89 11.56
CA ASP A 182 9.42 -12.87 11.77
C ASP A 182 8.08 -12.42 11.15
N ALA A 183 7.77 -11.13 11.23
CA ALA A 183 6.61 -10.54 10.54
C ALA A 183 6.74 -10.62 9.00
N LEU A 184 7.95 -10.50 8.47
CA LEU A 184 8.22 -10.47 7.02
C LEU A 184 7.69 -11.72 6.30
N ASP A 185 7.80 -12.89 6.92
CA ASP A 185 7.32 -14.15 6.32
C ASP A 185 5.79 -14.11 6.10
N GLN A 186 5.02 -13.65 7.10
CA GLN A 186 3.56 -13.53 7.00
C GLN A 186 3.15 -12.49 5.95
N ILE A 187 3.83 -11.32 5.93
CA ILE A 187 3.55 -10.27 4.94
C ILE A 187 3.80 -10.76 3.51
N VAL A 188 4.93 -11.46 3.29
CA VAL A 188 5.35 -11.88 1.97
C VAL A 188 4.52 -13.05 1.45
N ASN A 189 4.07 -13.96 2.32
CA ASN A 189 3.08 -14.98 1.96
C ASN A 189 1.73 -14.37 1.56
N ALA A 190 1.25 -13.37 2.32
CA ALA A 190 0.02 -12.65 2.01
C ALA A 190 0.10 -11.96 0.63
N LEU A 191 1.23 -11.30 0.34
CA LEU A 191 1.49 -10.67 -0.96
C LEU A 191 1.54 -11.69 -2.09
N ASP A 192 2.26 -12.80 -1.92
CA ASP A 192 2.37 -13.88 -2.91
C ASP A 192 0.99 -14.44 -3.28
N TYR A 193 0.15 -14.69 -2.27
CA TYR A 193 -1.23 -15.11 -2.48
C TYR A 193 -2.03 -14.08 -3.29
N CYS A 194 -1.97 -12.79 -2.91
CA CYS A 194 -2.61 -11.71 -3.65
C CYS A 194 -2.14 -11.65 -5.11
N HIS A 195 -0.83 -11.73 -5.35
CA HIS A 195 -0.22 -11.59 -6.68
C HIS A 195 -0.54 -12.78 -7.58
N HIS A 196 -0.40 -14.00 -7.07
CA HIS A 196 -0.42 -15.22 -7.90
C HIS A 196 -1.77 -15.94 -7.89
N GLN A 197 -2.49 -15.95 -6.77
CA GLN A 197 -3.79 -16.61 -6.70
C GLN A 197 -4.92 -15.67 -7.11
N LEU A 198 -4.79 -14.37 -6.81
CA LEU A 198 -5.86 -13.39 -7.05
C LEU A 198 -5.59 -12.45 -8.22
N GLY A 199 -4.33 -12.32 -8.66
CA GLY A 199 -3.93 -11.35 -9.68
C GLY A 199 -4.09 -9.89 -9.22
N ILE A 200 -4.07 -9.64 -7.92
CA ILE A 200 -4.28 -8.33 -7.31
C ILE A 200 -2.94 -7.74 -6.91
N ILE A 201 -2.72 -6.46 -7.22
CA ILE A 201 -1.62 -5.67 -6.66
C ILE A 201 -2.23 -4.75 -5.59
N HIS A 202 -1.70 -4.75 -4.38
CA HIS A 202 -2.28 -4.06 -3.23
C HIS A 202 -2.18 -2.53 -3.33
N ARG A 203 -0.99 -2.03 -3.68
CA ARG A 203 -0.61 -0.61 -3.90
C ARG A 203 -0.69 0.30 -2.67
N ASP A 204 -0.80 -0.24 -1.46
CA ASP A 204 -0.91 0.54 -0.23
C ASP A 204 -0.31 -0.23 0.96
N ILE A 205 0.85 -0.84 0.75
CA ILE A 205 1.59 -1.53 1.82
C ILE A 205 2.21 -0.47 2.73
N LYS A 206 1.77 -0.47 3.99
CA LYS A 206 2.19 0.46 5.05
C LYS A 206 1.90 -0.11 6.45
N PRO A 207 2.52 0.41 7.52
CA PRO A 207 2.35 -0.09 8.89
C PRO A 207 0.89 -0.20 9.36
N ASN A 208 0.01 0.70 8.92
CA ASN A 208 -1.41 0.70 9.29
C ASN A 208 -2.21 -0.48 8.69
N ASN A 209 -1.73 -1.04 7.58
CA ASN A 209 -2.42 -2.13 6.88
C ASN A 209 -1.89 -3.51 7.28
N LEU A 210 -0.99 -3.56 8.27
CA LEU A 210 -0.45 -4.78 8.88
C LEU A 210 -1.04 -4.88 10.29
N LEU A 211 -2.01 -5.78 10.48
CA LEU A 211 -2.77 -5.91 11.73
C LEU A 211 -2.43 -7.20 12.45
N PHE A 212 -2.64 -7.23 13.77
CA PHE A 212 -2.50 -8.44 14.58
C PHE A 212 -3.87 -8.94 15.05
N ARG A 213 -4.22 -10.18 14.71
CA ARG A 213 -5.48 -10.78 15.18
C ARG A 213 -5.50 -10.91 16.70
N ASP A 214 -4.37 -11.29 17.27
CA ASP A 214 -4.19 -11.57 18.70
C ASP A 214 -3.51 -10.41 19.45
N ALA A 215 -3.81 -10.29 20.74
CA ALA A 215 -3.22 -9.26 21.59
C ALA A 215 -1.73 -9.49 21.86
N SER A 216 -1.23 -10.73 21.73
CA SER A 216 0.21 -11.03 21.82
C SER A 216 1.00 -10.63 20.58
N ARG A 217 0.33 -10.14 19.52
CA ARG A 217 0.94 -9.62 18.29
C ARG A 217 1.83 -10.62 17.58
N THR A 218 1.31 -11.84 17.37
CA THR A 218 2.04 -12.94 16.71
C THR A 218 1.39 -13.41 15.41
N ASP A 219 0.07 -13.30 15.31
CA ASP A 219 -0.75 -13.62 14.14
C ASP A 219 -1.01 -12.34 13.34
N LEU A 220 -0.13 -12.07 12.38
CA LEU A 220 -0.15 -10.89 11.52
C LEU A 220 -0.96 -11.16 10.26
N VAL A 221 -1.80 -10.18 9.90
CA VAL A 221 -2.59 -10.18 8.68
C VAL A 221 -2.40 -8.90 7.90
N LEU A 222 -2.37 -9.06 6.58
CA LEU A 222 -2.49 -7.94 5.65
C LEU A 222 -3.98 -7.63 5.43
N THR A 223 -4.38 -6.37 5.63
CA THR A 223 -5.74 -5.88 5.35
C THR A 223 -5.77 -4.97 4.12
N ASP A 224 -6.94 -4.47 3.72
CA ASP A 224 -7.10 -3.45 2.66
C ASP A 224 -6.60 -3.84 1.26
N PHE A 225 -6.33 -5.13 1.03
CA PHE A 225 -5.90 -5.69 -0.26
C PHE A 225 -7.03 -5.83 -1.30
N GLY A 226 -8.30 -5.69 -0.89
CA GLY A 226 -9.47 -6.03 -1.70
C GLY A 226 -10.11 -4.88 -2.50
N ILE A 227 -11.32 -4.53 -2.09
CA ILE A 227 -12.32 -3.77 -2.88
C ILE A 227 -11.79 -2.43 -3.39
N SER A 228 -11.02 -1.71 -2.57
CA SER A 228 -10.43 -0.44 -3.00
C SER A 228 -9.44 -0.63 -4.16
N SER A 229 -8.66 -1.71 -4.19
CA SER A 229 -7.73 -1.98 -5.31
C SER A 229 -8.46 -2.42 -6.57
N TYR A 230 -9.48 -3.28 -6.45
CA TYR A 230 -10.32 -3.68 -7.59
C TYR A 230 -11.15 -2.53 -8.15
N LEU A 231 -11.76 -1.69 -7.31
CA LEU A 231 -12.48 -0.49 -7.75
C LEU A 231 -11.55 0.49 -8.47
N ARG A 232 -10.29 0.61 -8.02
CA ARG A 232 -9.24 1.41 -8.67
C ARG A 232 -8.85 0.89 -10.06
N GLN A 233 -8.86 -0.44 -10.26
CA GLN A 233 -8.59 -1.05 -11.56
C GLN A 233 -9.77 -0.88 -12.53
N TRP A 234 -11.01 -0.91 -12.01
CA TRP A 234 -12.24 -0.85 -12.81
C TRP A 234 -12.67 0.56 -13.23
N GLN A 235 -12.45 1.59 -12.41
CA GLN A 235 -12.80 2.98 -12.77
C GLN A 235 -12.04 3.52 -13.99
N LYS A 236 -11.00 2.81 -14.45
CA LYS A 236 -10.17 3.20 -15.60
C LYS A 236 -10.54 2.52 -16.92
N GLY A 237 -11.62 1.73 -16.95
CA GLY A 237 -12.22 1.21 -18.18
C GLY A 237 -11.56 -0.06 -18.68
N GLY A 238 -12.23 -1.20 -18.44
CA GLY A 238 -11.97 -2.45 -19.16
C GLY A 238 -10.71 -3.19 -18.74
N LEU A 239 -10.69 -4.48 -19.06
CA LEU A 239 -9.63 -5.45 -18.78
C LEU A 239 -8.34 -5.19 -19.60
N ASP A 240 -8.14 -3.96 -20.09
CA ASP A 240 -6.99 -3.60 -20.90
C ASP A 240 -5.90 -3.03 -20.02
N ARG A 241 -4.79 -3.77 -20.00
CA ARG A 241 -3.54 -3.41 -19.37
C ARG A 241 -3.05 -2.11 -20.02
N THR A 242 -2.40 -1.29 -19.20
CA THR A 242 -1.58 -0.11 -19.55
C THR A 242 -2.37 1.20 -19.68
N HIS A 243 -1.75 2.29 -19.21
CA HIS A 243 -2.29 3.66 -19.03
C HIS A 243 -2.98 3.96 -17.68
N THR A 244 -2.16 4.17 -16.65
CA THR A 244 -2.58 4.77 -15.38
C THR A 244 -2.06 6.20 -15.26
N SER A 245 -2.95 7.19 -15.42
CA SER A 245 -2.78 8.52 -14.80
C SER A 245 -3.13 8.38 -13.32
N THR A 246 -2.13 8.35 -12.44
CA THR A 246 -2.23 8.10 -10.98
C THR A 246 -2.19 9.40 -10.18
N ALA A 247 -2.87 10.44 -10.65
CA ALA A 247 -3.08 11.64 -9.84
C ALA A 247 -4.13 11.37 -8.75
N GLY A 248 -3.65 10.97 -7.57
CA GLY A 248 -4.40 10.94 -6.32
C GLY A 248 -4.63 9.53 -5.78
N ARG A 249 -4.21 9.34 -4.51
CA ARG A 249 -4.65 8.29 -3.56
C ARG A 249 -3.77 7.03 -3.45
N HIS A 250 -2.47 7.22 -3.33
CA HIS A 250 -1.58 6.36 -2.54
C HIS A 250 -1.06 7.16 -1.35
N THR A 251 -0.74 6.52 -0.22
CA THR A 251 0.02 7.22 0.83
C THR A 251 1.41 7.48 0.27
N LEU A 252 1.70 8.75 -0.01
CA LEU A 252 2.80 9.20 -0.86
C LEU A 252 4.14 8.56 -0.48
N ASP A 253 4.40 8.49 0.82
CA ASP A 253 5.61 7.95 1.42
C ASP A 253 5.93 6.51 1.01
N TYR A 254 4.94 5.68 0.67
CA TYR A 254 5.17 4.25 0.37
C TYR A 254 5.01 3.94 -1.12
N ALA A 255 4.63 4.93 -1.93
CA ALA A 255 4.32 4.71 -3.32
C ALA A 255 5.59 4.40 -4.12
N ALA A 256 5.54 3.32 -4.91
CA ALA A 256 6.63 2.96 -5.80
C ALA A 256 6.81 4.00 -6.92
N PRO A 257 8.04 4.19 -7.44
CA PRO A 257 8.33 5.22 -8.44
C PRO A 257 7.44 5.15 -9.68
N GLU A 258 7.08 3.94 -10.13
CA GLU A 258 6.20 3.71 -11.26
C GLU A 258 4.79 4.28 -11.07
N LEU A 259 4.33 4.49 -9.83
CA LEU A 259 3.01 5.08 -9.54
C LEU A 259 2.97 6.59 -9.79
N PHE A 260 4.12 7.26 -9.95
CA PHE A 260 4.19 8.70 -10.27
C PHE A 260 4.31 8.98 -11.76
N GLY A 261 4.68 7.97 -12.55
CA GLY A 261 4.86 8.06 -14.00
C GLY A 261 3.71 7.43 -14.79
N GLN A 262 4.00 7.08 -16.04
CA GLN A 262 3.12 6.26 -16.89
C GLN A 262 3.63 4.80 -16.98
N ASP A 263 4.47 4.39 -16.04
CA ASP A 263 5.10 3.08 -16.05
C ASP A 263 4.10 1.98 -15.65
N GLU A 264 4.35 0.74 -16.07
CA GLU A 264 3.47 -0.39 -15.77
C GLU A 264 3.58 -0.81 -14.30
N VAL A 265 2.41 -0.94 -13.65
CA VAL A 265 2.30 -1.43 -12.27
C VAL A 265 2.36 -2.96 -12.27
N SER A 266 3.16 -3.54 -11.37
CA SER A 266 3.41 -4.98 -11.29
C SER A 266 3.39 -5.48 -9.82
N PRO A 267 3.41 -6.80 -9.56
CA PRO A 267 3.60 -7.33 -8.22
C PRO A 267 4.78 -6.70 -7.45
N LYS A 268 5.87 -6.36 -8.15
CA LYS A 268 7.05 -5.68 -7.60
C LYS A 268 6.73 -4.30 -7.00
N THR A 269 5.63 -3.66 -7.38
CA THR A 269 5.17 -2.39 -6.78
C THR A 269 4.90 -2.53 -5.29
N ASP A 270 4.30 -3.64 -4.85
CA ASP A 270 4.01 -3.86 -3.41
C ASP A 270 5.28 -4.09 -2.61
N TYR A 271 6.27 -4.76 -3.19
CA TYR A 271 7.56 -5.00 -2.54
C TYR A 271 8.38 -3.72 -2.34
N TYR A 272 8.20 -2.71 -3.18
CA TYR A 272 8.76 -1.38 -2.93
C TYR A 272 8.13 -0.74 -1.69
N GLY A 273 6.79 -0.74 -1.63
CA GLY A 273 6.06 -0.24 -0.46
C GLY A 273 6.42 -0.99 0.82
N LEU A 274 6.66 -2.30 0.72
CA LEU A 274 7.21 -3.12 1.82
C LEU A 274 8.59 -2.63 2.25
N GLY A 275 9.50 -2.32 1.32
CA GLY A 275 10.82 -1.77 1.65
C GLY A 275 10.74 -0.48 2.47
N ILE A 276 9.88 0.46 2.05
CA ILE A 276 9.66 1.70 2.82
C ILE A 276 8.96 1.41 4.16
N THR A 277 8.00 0.49 4.18
CA THR A 277 7.30 0.05 5.40
C THR A 277 8.29 -0.49 6.43
N LEU A 278 9.25 -1.33 6.02
CA LEU A 278 10.28 -1.85 6.91
C LEU A 278 11.17 -0.74 7.46
N ILE A 279 11.58 0.22 6.63
CA ILE A 279 12.34 1.40 7.10
C ILE A 279 11.56 2.14 8.17
N HIS A 280 10.28 2.42 7.93
CA HIS A 280 9.42 3.12 8.89
C HIS A 280 9.27 2.32 10.20
N LEU A 281 9.01 1.02 10.12
CA LEU A 281 8.87 0.17 11.29
C LEU A 281 10.17 0.08 12.10
N LEU A 282 11.33 0.11 11.44
CA LEU A 282 12.65 0.12 12.10
C LEU A 282 12.94 1.44 12.82
N THR A 283 12.61 2.56 12.20
CA THR A 283 12.97 3.90 12.72
C THR A 283 11.91 4.51 13.62
N GLY A 284 10.68 4.01 13.55
CA GLY A 284 9.52 4.58 14.23
C GLY A 284 8.95 5.83 13.58
N ARG A 285 9.52 6.28 12.45
CA ARG A 285 9.06 7.46 11.70
C ARG A 285 9.24 7.29 10.21
N SER A 286 8.39 7.94 9.41
CA SER A 286 8.54 7.92 7.96
C SER A 286 9.93 8.45 7.55
N PRO A 287 10.62 7.83 6.59
CA PRO A 287 11.87 8.38 6.06
C PRO A 287 11.68 9.74 5.36
N PHE A 288 10.43 10.16 5.12
CA PHE A 288 10.07 11.41 4.46
C PHE A 288 9.36 12.41 5.37
N GLU A 289 9.34 12.16 6.69
CA GLU A 289 8.70 13.03 7.67
C GLU A 289 9.18 14.50 7.53
N GLY A 290 8.23 15.43 7.44
CA GLY A 290 8.50 16.86 7.33
C GLY A 290 8.89 17.35 5.93
N LEU A 291 8.98 16.47 4.93
CA LEU A 291 9.24 16.86 3.54
C LEU A 291 7.95 17.29 2.83
N ARG A 292 8.09 18.17 1.82
CA ARG A 292 6.99 18.52 0.92
C ARG A 292 6.70 17.37 -0.04
N GLU A 293 5.46 17.24 -0.47
CA GLU A 293 5.03 16.16 -1.39
C GLU A 293 5.92 16.07 -2.64
N GLU A 294 6.26 17.20 -3.26
CA GLU A 294 7.11 17.20 -4.46
C GLU A 294 8.52 16.67 -4.16
N THR A 295 9.02 16.88 -2.95
CA THR A 295 10.32 16.36 -2.50
C THR A 295 10.24 14.85 -2.25
N VAL A 296 9.15 14.36 -1.67
CA VAL A 296 8.93 12.91 -1.47
C VAL A 296 8.88 12.19 -2.81
N VAL A 297 8.07 12.70 -3.75
CA VAL A 297 8.02 12.18 -5.13
C VAL A 297 9.43 12.15 -5.73
N LEU A 298 10.16 13.26 -5.64
CA LEU A 298 11.52 13.36 -6.19
C LEU A 298 12.45 12.30 -5.62
N ARG A 299 12.41 12.03 -4.31
CA ARG A 299 13.23 11.01 -3.65
C ARG A 299 12.92 9.60 -4.14
N HIS A 300 11.65 9.27 -4.33
CA HIS A 300 11.24 7.98 -4.89
C HIS A 300 11.77 7.79 -6.30
N VAL A 301 11.51 8.76 -7.18
CA VAL A 301 11.92 8.66 -8.58
C VAL A 301 13.45 8.73 -8.74
N SER A 302 14.18 9.52 -7.96
CA SER A 302 15.64 9.53 -8.02
C SER A 302 16.31 8.35 -7.28
N ASN A 303 15.52 7.42 -6.71
CA ASN A 303 16.02 6.31 -5.91
C ASN A 303 16.90 6.74 -4.71
N GLN A 304 16.62 7.92 -4.14
CA GLN A 304 17.35 8.50 -3.03
C GLN A 304 16.61 8.24 -1.70
N ILE A 305 16.41 6.96 -1.38
CA ILE A 305 15.68 6.56 -0.19
C ILE A 305 16.60 6.62 1.04
N PRO A 306 16.26 7.43 2.08
CA PRO A 306 17.04 7.46 3.30
C PRO A 306 17.00 6.09 4.00
N LEU A 307 18.18 5.51 4.23
CA LEU A 307 18.33 4.31 5.04
C LEU A 307 18.81 4.69 6.46
N PRO A 308 18.39 3.97 7.50
CA PRO A 308 18.94 4.13 8.85
C PRO A 308 20.47 4.00 8.88
N GLU A 309 21.11 4.80 9.73
CA GLU A 309 22.55 4.66 9.98
C GLU A 309 22.82 3.37 10.77
N HIS A 310 23.99 2.76 10.57
CA HIS A 310 24.46 1.58 11.30
C HIS A 310 23.62 0.30 11.13
N LEU A 311 22.95 0.12 9.99
CA LEU A 311 22.33 -1.17 9.65
C LEU A 311 23.38 -2.27 9.52
N ASP A 312 23.03 -3.49 9.93
CA ASP A 312 23.81 -4.65 9.54
C ASP A 312 23.71 -4.87 8.03
N GLN A 313 24.76 -5.46 7.45
CA GLN A 313 24.88 -5.63 6.00
C GLN A 313 23.72 -6.45 5.40
N ARG A 314 23.17 -7.40 6.16
CA ARG A 314 22.11 -8.27 5.68
C ARG A 314 20.78 -7.51 5.61
N LEU A 315 20.46 -6.70 6.61
CA LEU A 315 19.28 -5.85 6.59
C LEU A 315 19.40 -4.73 5.55
N GLU A 316 20.57 -4.11 5.42
CA GLU A 316 20.80 -3.11 4.37
C GLU A 316 20.57 -3.71 2.97
N LEU A 317 21.05 -4.94 2.74
CA LEU A 317 20.86 -5.65 1.48
C LEU A 317 19.36 -5.90 1.18
N LEU A 318 18.57 -6.30 2.19
CA LEU A 318 17.13 -6.47 2.05
C LEU A 318 16.46 -5.16 1.65
N LEU A 319 16.73 -4.08 2.38
CA LEU A 319 16.11 -2.78 2.12
C LEU A 319 16.48 -2.26 0.73
N ARG A 320 17.76 -2.32 0.36
CA ARG A 320 18.21 -1.95 -0.99
C ARG A 320 17.56 -2.81 -2.07
N GLY A 321 17.42 -4.11 -1.86
CA GLY A 321 16.76 -5.02 -2.79
C GLY A 321 15.30 -4.67 -3.03
N LEU A 322 14.57 -4.35 -1.95
CA LEU A 322 13.15 -3.99 -2.00
C LEU A 322 12.92 -2.59 -2.59
N THR A 323 13.81 -1.64 -2.33
CA THR A 323 13.64 -0.24 -2.76
C THR A 323 14.31 0.07 -4.10
N GLN A 324 14.65 -0.92 -4.93
CA GLN A 324 15.12 -0.64 -6.29
C GLN A 324 14.05 0.13 -7.07
N ARG A 325 14.48 1.12 -7.87
CA ARG A 325 13.54 1.93 -8.64
C ARG A 325 12.92 1.11 -9.76
N THR A 326 13.72 0.31 -10.46
CA THR A 326 13.28 -0.48 -11.60
C THR A 326 12.72 -1.83 -11.12
N PRO A 327 11.44 -2.15 -11.41
CA PRO A 327 10.78 -3.39 -10.96
C PRO A 327 11.55 -4.69 -11.26
N GLU A 328 12.24 -4.75 -12.40
CA GLU A 328 13.02 -5.91 -12.85
C GLU A 328 14.22 -6.20 -11.94
N ASN A 329 14.84 -5.16 -11.38
CA ASN A 329 15.95 -5.28 -10.44
C ASN A 329 15.48 -5.43 -8.99
N ARG A 330 14.20 -5.14 -8.73
CA ARG A 330 13.60 -5.13 -7.39
C ARG A 330 13.36 -6.55 -6.88
N TRP A 331 13.56 -6.76 -5.59
CA TRP A 331 13.26 -8.03 -4.96
C TRP A 331 11.75 -8.28 -4.90
N GLY A 332 11.37 -9.55 -5.06
CA GLY A 332 10.03 -10.05 -4.78
C GLY A 332 10.09 -11.25 -3.84
N TYR A 333 9.02 -12.06 -3.84
CA TYR A 333 8.88 -13.25 -2.99
C TYR A 333 10.15 -14.12 -2.96
N ARG A 334 10.62 -14.55 -4.14
CA ARG A 334 11.77 -15.46 -4.26
C ARG A 334 13.03 -14.90 -3.61
N GLN A 335 13.40 -13.65 -3.89
CA GLN A 335 14.61 -13.05 -3.36
C GLN A 335 14.54 -12.86 -1.84
N ILE A 336 13.37 -12.49 -1.31
CA ILE A 336 13.17 -12.41 0.14
C ILE A 336 13.30 -13.78 0.81
N ARG A 337 12.77 -14.84 0.20
CA ARG A 337 12.93 -16.22 0.73
C ARG A 337 14.38 -16.68 0.70
N GLN A 338 15.12 -16.41 -0.37
CA GLN A 338 16.57 -16.68 -0.45
C GLN A 338 17.34 -15.90 0.62
N TRP A 339 17.03 -14.61 0.75
CA TRP A 339 17.59 -13.77 1.80
C TRP A 339 17.28 -14.30 3.20
N ARG A 340 16.05 -14.74 3.47
CA ARG A 340 15.64 -15.32 4.76
C ARG A 340 16.43 -16.58 5.08
N GLN A 341 16.61 -17.45 4.09
CA GLN A 341 17.36 -18.71 4.21
C GLN A 341 18.89 -18.50 4.26
N GLY A 342 19.38 -17.31 3.89
CA GLY A 342 20.81 -17.04 3.78
C GLY A 342 21.49 -17.73 2.60
N THR A 343 20.72 -18.05 1.55
CA THR A 343 21.26 -18.57 0.29
C THR A 343 21.66 -17.44 -0.65
N GLU A 344 22.35 -17.78 -1.74
CA GLU A 344 22.59 -16.82 -2.82
C GLU A 344 21.26 -16.24 -3.34
N ILE A 345 21.22 -14.92 -3.50
CA ILE A 345 20.06 -14.20 -4.00
C ILE A 345 20.19 -14.11 -5.52
N LEU A 346 19.19 -14.61 -6.23
CA LEU A 346 19.18 -14.65 -7.68
C LEU A 346 18.14 -13.66 -8.23
N ASP A 347 18.47 -12.98 -9.32
CA ASP A 347 17.50 -12.19 -10.08
C ASP A 347 16.44 -13.08 -10.74
N ASP A 348 15.46 -12.46 -11.38
CA ASP A 348 14.35 -13.18 -12.02
C ASP A 348 14.81 -14.04 -13.21
N GLN A 349 16.04 -13.82 -13.71
CA GLN A 349 16.68 -14.63 -14.76
C GLN A 349 17.57 -15.75 -14.19
N GLY A 350 17.65 -15.89 -12.86
CA GLY A 350 18.44 -16.93 -12.19
C GLY A 350 19.93 -16.62 -12.07
N ARG A 351 20.35 -15.37 -12.28
CA ARG A 351 21.75 -14.94 -12.11
C ARG A 351 21.95 -14.35 -10.72
N PRO A 352 23.18 -14.33 -10.16
CA PRO A 352 23.44 -13.62 -8.91
C PRO A 352 22.95 -12.18 -8.97
N TRP A 353 22.14 -11.78 -8.00
CA TRP A 353 21.64 -10.42 -7.91
C TRP A 353 22.78 -9.47 -7.53
N ILE A 354 22.90 -8.38 -8.27
CA ILE A 354 23.93 -7.36 -8.04
C ILE A 354 23.21 -6.02 -7.90
N HIS A 355 23.52 -5.29 -6.82
CA HIS A 355 23.01 -3.93 -6.66
C HIS A 355 23.57 -3.03 -7.76
N ARG A 356 22.69 -2.41 -8.56
CA ARG A 356 23.05 -1.53 -9.69
C ARG A 356 22.58 -0.08 -9.47
N PRO A 357 23.27 0.71 -8.62
CA PRO A 357 22.80 2.05 -8.23
C PRO A 357 22.73 3.09 -9.38
N HIS A 358 23.30 2.81 -10.54
CA HIS A 358 23.42 3.76 -11.67
C HIS A 358 22.48 3.47 -12.85
N LEU A 359 21.97 2.24 -13.02
CA LEU A 359 21.11 1.85 -14.15
C LEU A 359 19.63 2.23 -13.95
N ASP A 360 19.30 2.67 -12.73
CA ASP A 360 17.95 2.91 -12.23
C ASP A 360 17.67 4.42 -12.07
N ARG A 361 18.36 5.30 -12.81
CA ARG A 361 18.22 6.77 -12.68
C ARG A 361 17.48 7.44 -13.85
N PRO A 362 16.22 7.08 -14.17
CA PRO A 362 15.46 7.87 -15.12
C PRO A 362 15.22 9.30 -14.66
N PHE A 363 15.04 10.19 -15.61
CA PHE A 363 14.67 11.56 -15.32
C PHE A 363 13.36 11.59 -14.50
N PRO A 364 13.34 12.20 -13.30
CA PRO A 364 12.21 12.20 -12.35
C PRO A 364 10.83 12.48 -12.93
N TYR A 365 10.76 13.31 -13.97
CA TYR A 365 9.53 13.78 -14.58
C TYR A 365 9.25 13.18 -15.96
N PHE A 366 10.17 12.35 -16.45
CA PHE A 366 10.02 11.59 -17.69
C PHE A 366 10.79 10.27 -17.59
N THR A 367 10.13 9.28 -17.00
CA THR A 367 10.73 8.03 -16.52
C THR A 367 11.26 7.09 -17.61
N ARG A 368 10.98 7.42 -18.88
CA ARG A 368 11.50 6.69 -20.05
C ARG A 368 12.94 7.07 -20.39
N ALA A 369 13.39 8.28 -20.03
CA ALA A 369 14.76 8.72 -20.29
C ALA A 369 15.68 8.34 -19.13
N LYS A 370 16.70 7.52 -19.39
CA LYS A 370 17.67 6.99 -18.41
C LYS A 370 19.08 7.54 -18.57
N THR A 371 19.33 8.27 -19.64
CA THR A 371 20.60 8.96 -19.90
C THR A 371 20.32 10.39 -20.39
N PRO A 372 21.27 11.33 -20.23
CA PRO A 372 21.15 12.67 -20.81
C PRO A 372 20.74 12.63 -22.28
N ALA A 373 21.37 11.77 -23.09
CA ALA A 373 21.04 11.62 -24.50
C ALA A 373 19.61 11.13 -24.75
N GLU A 374 19.14 10.14 -23.99
CA GLU A 374 17.72 9.71 -24.07
C GLU A 374 16.76 10.83 -23.64
N LEU A 375 17.13 11.65 -22.64
CA LEU A 375 16.32 12.80 -22.22
C LEU A 375 16.21 13.85 -23.33
N ALA A 376 17.29 14.06 -24.11
CA ALA A 376 17.31 14.98 -25.24
C ALA A 376 16.20 14.66 -26.26
N HIS A 377 15.96 13.38 -26.51
CA HIS A 377 15.01 12.87 -27.50
C HIS A 377 13.55 12.92 -27.08
N CYS A 378 13.25 13.37 -25.86
CA CYS A 378 11.89 13.36 -25.33
C CYS A 378 11.50 14.66 -24.59
N LEU A 379 12.28 15.73 -24.78
CA LEU A 379 11.97 17.06 -24.21
C LEU A 379 10.61 17.63 -24.65
N ASP A 380 10.05 17.15 -25.76
CA ASP A 380 8.74 17.51 -26.29
C ASP A 380 7.58 16.70 -25.67
N GLN A 381 7.89 15.61 -24.97
CA GLN A 381 6.90 14.70 -24.37
C GLN A 381 6.50 15.09 -22.95
N PHE A 382 7.09 16.15 -22.39
CA PHE A 382 6.74 16.73 -21.09
C PHE A 382 7.06 18.23 -21.06
N ASP A 383 6.67 18.92 -19.98
CA ASP A 383 6.95 20.36 -19.81
C ASP A 383 8.41 20.61 -19.40
N ALA A 384 9.33 20.45 -20.34
CA ALA A 384 10.77 20.62 -20.15
C ALA A 384 11.12 22.02 -19.63
N ALA A 385 10.48 23.07 -20.14
CA ALA A 385 10.71 24.43 -19.69
C ALA A 385 10.43 24.60 -18.19
N ARG A 386 9.31 24.04 -17.69
CA ARG A 386 9.00 24.08 -16.25
C ARG A 386 10.00 23.27 -15.42
N ARG A 387 10.51 22.15 -15.95
CA ARG A 387 11.52 21.35 -15.26
C ARG A 387 12.86 22.08 -15.18
N MET A 388 13.27 22.75 -16.26
CA MET A 388 14.44 23.62 -16.29
C MET A 388 14.29 24.78 -15.29
N ALA A 389 13.13 25.44 -15.25
CA ALA A 389 12.87 26.54 -14.31
C ALA A 389 12.96 26.11 -12.83
N SER A 390 12.81 24.81 -12.54
CA SER A 390 12.93 24.24 -11.20
C SER A 390 14.29 23.57 -10.94
N HIS A 391 15.26 23.74 -11.85
CA HIS A 391 16.59 23.10 -11.80
C HIS A 391 16.58 21.56 -11.81
N HIS A 392 15.46 20.94 -12.14
CA HIS A 392 15.33 19.49 -12.06
C HIS A 392 16.22 18.76 -13.06
N ILE A 393 16.53 19.39 -14.21
CA ILE A 393 17.33 18.76 -15.27
C ILE A 393 18.81 18.82 -14.91
N SER A 394 19.34 19.99 -14.53
CA SER A 394 20.73 20.09 -14.05
C SER A 394 20.99 19.19 -12.85
N TYR A 395 20.09 19.14 -11.86
CA TYR A 395 20.24 18.23 -10.70
C TYR A 395 20.31 16.77 -11.10
N TRP A 396 19.47 16.33 -12.05
CA TRP A 396 19.51 14.95 -12.52
C TRP A 396 20.75 14.66 -13.35
N VAL A 397 21.17 15.57 -14.23
CA VAL A 397 22.37 15.39 -15.06
C VAL A 397 23.65 15.38 -14.23
N ALA A 398 23.70 16.08 -13.09
CA ALA A 398 24.87 16.12 -12.20
C ALA A 398 25.25 14.73 -11.67
N GLU A 399 24.30 13.79 -11.69
CA GLU A 399 24.53 12.41 -11.29
C GLU A 399 25.27 11.57 -12.36
N PHE A 400 25.29 12.03 -13.60
CA PHE A 400 25.97 11.38 -14.74
C PHE A 400 27.23 12.16 -15.14
N ASP A 401 27.10 13.48 -15.24
CA ASP A 401 28.13 14.40 -15.67
C ASP A 401 27.97 15.75 -14.94
N PRO A 402 28.73 15.98 -13.86
CA PRO A 402 28.70 17.23 -13.10
C PRO A 402 29.09 18.47 -13.92
N ALA A 403 29.95 18.33 -14.92
CA ALA A 403 30.38 19.46 -15.75
C ALA A 403 29.25 19.89 -16.69
N LEU A 404 28.62 18.92 -17.36
CA LEU A 404 27.43 19.17 -18.17
C LEU A 404 26.29 19.78 -17.36
N ALA A 405 26.09 19.34 -16.13
CA ALA A 405 25.08 19.90 -15.24
C ALA A 405 25.29 21.39 -14.94
N GLU A 406 26.54 21.82 -14.74
CA GLU A 406 26.87 23.24 -14.52
C GLU A 406 26.55 24.08 -15.77
N GLU A 407 26.77 23.53 -16.97
CA GLU A 407 26.38 24.18 -18.23
C GLU A 407 24.87 24.30 -18.38
N ILE A 408 24.13 23.24 -18.02
CA ILE A 408 22.66 23.25 -18.01
C ILE A 408 22.13 24.26 -16.98
N GLU A 409 22.71 24.36 -15.79
CA GLU A 409 22.29 25.32 -14.77
C GLU A 409 22.44 26.78 -15.25
N LYS A 410 23.51 27.07 -16.01
CA LYS A 410 23.69 28.39 -16.66
C LYS A 410 22.58 28.65 -17.68
N LEU A 411 22.18 27.63 -18.44
CA LEU A 411 21.09 27.72 -19.41
C LEU A 411 19.72 27.90 -18.73
N GLU A 412 19.45 27.20 -17.63
CA GLU A 412 18.20 27.25 -16.86
C GLU A 412 17.86 28.68 -16.40
N LYS A 413 18.87 29.50 -16.07
CA LYS A 413 18.72 30.94 -15.73
C LYS A 413 18.15 31.80 -16.87
N THR A 414 18.12 31.29 -18.10
CA THR A 414 17.61 32.01 -19.28
C THR A 414 16.19 31.62 -19.68
N VAL A 415 15.62 30.59 -19.04
CA VAL A 415 14.32 29.99 -19.42
C VAL A 415 13.18 31.00 -19.35
N GLU A 416 13.11 31.83 -18.30
CA GLU A 416 12.04 32.83 -18.16
C GLU A 416 11.98 33.81 -19.33
N LYS A 417 13.13 34.12 -19.95
CA LYS A 417 13.22 35.08 -21.06
C LYS A 417 12.81 34.46 -22.39
N ASN A 418 13.18 33.21 -22.63
CA ASN A 418 12.85 32.49 -23.86
C ASN A 418 12.79 30.97 -23.64
N PRO A 419 11.64 30.43 -23.20
CA PRO A 419 11.50 29.02 -22.86
C PRO A 419 11.79 28.08 -24.03
N ALA A 420 11.29 28.41 -25.24
CA ALA A 420 11.44 27.57 -26.41
C ALA A 420 12.91 27.45 -26.86
N LEU A 421 13.65 28.56 -26.86
CA LEU A 421 15.08 28.55 -27.20
C LEU A 421 15.91 27.81 -26.15
N ALA A 422 15.56 27.95 -24.86
CA ALA A 422 16.24 27.25 -23.78
C ALA A 422 16.07 25.74 -23.91
N VAL A 423 14.86 25.23 -24.18
CA VAL A 423 14.61 23.80 -24.38
C VAL A 423 15.36 23.25 -25.61
N LYS A 424 15.41 24.00 -26.72
CA LYS A 424 16.20 23.59 -27.90
C LYS A 424 17.70 23.46 -27.60
N LYS A 425 18.27 24.45 -26.90
CA LYS A 425 19.69 24.42 -26.49
C LYS A 425 19.98 23.30 -25.51
N LEU A 426 19.03 23.00 -24.62
CA LEU A 426 19.13 21.87 -23.71
C LEU A 426 19.22 20.55 -24.48
N GLY A 427 18.38 20.35 -25.50
CA GLY A 427 18.44 19.15 -26.35
C GLY A 427 19.83 18.91 -26.93
N TRP A 428 20.47 19.97 -27.45
CA TRP A 428 21.83 19.88 -27.99
C TRP A 428 22.91 19.65 -26.91
N LEU A 429 22.77 20.23 -25.71
CA LEU A 429 23.71 19.97 -24.61
C LEU A 429 23.62 18.52 -24.13
N LEU A 430 22.40 17.98 -24.04
CA LEU A 430 22.14 16.61 -23.61
C LEU A 430 22.55 15.57 -24.65
N ASP A 431 22.43 15.90 -25.94
CA ASP A 431 22.90 15.10 -27.07
C ASP A 431 23.42 15.99 -28.21
N PRO A 432 24.75 16.14 -28.35
CA PRO A 432 25.35 16.96 -29.40
C PRO A 432 25.14 16.45 -30.83
N GLU A 433 24.69 15.20 -31.02
CA GLU A 433 24.37 14.65 -32.35
C GLU A 433 23.02 15.16 -32.89
N LEU A 434 22.17 15.75 -32.03
CA LEU A 434 20.90 16.34 -32.45
C LEU A 434 21.11 17.66 -33.20
N PRO A 435 20.37 17.92 -34.29
CA PRO A 435 20.49 19.16 -35.05
C PRO A 435 20.00 20.35 -34.23
N LEU A 436 20.90 21.32 -33.99
CA LEU A 436 20.55 22.61 -33.40
C LEU A 436 19.76 23.45 -34.42
N THR A 437 18.46 23.20 -34.54
CA THR A 437 17.55 24.00 -35.36
C THR A 437 17.17 25.26 -34.60
N LEU A 438 17.97 26.33 -34.75
CA LEU A 438 17.73 27.63 -34.11
C LEU A 438 16.41 28.26 -34.55
#